data_AF-S0APQ5-F1
#
_entry.id   AF-S0APQ5-F1
#
_cell.length_a   1.000
_cell.length_b   1.000
_cell.length_c   1.000
_cell.angle_alpha   90.00
_cell.angle_beta   90.00
_cell.angle_gamma   90.00
#
_symmetry.space_group_name_H-M   'P 1'
#
loop_
_entity.id
_entity.type
_entity.pdbx_description
1 polymer ?
#
loop_
_entity_poly.entity_id
_entity_poly.type
_entity_poly.pdbx_seq_one_letter_code
_entity_poly.pdbx_strand_id
1 'polypeptide(L)'
;MKELKKDLILESAIKNFAINGYEASMDEIAYDAKVSKGLLFFYYKSKENLIIDAAIKSVPLDVLNYIETKNTVISIRYYMTWVQDF
;
A
#
# COMPACT_ATOMS: atom_id res chain seq x y z
N MET A 1 8.81 13.69 11.56
CA MET A 1 7.51 14.19 11.06
C MET A 1 7.11 13.60 9.70
N LYS A 2 7.97 13.62 8.66
CA LYS A 2 7.60 13.06 7.35
C LYS A 2 7.26 11.57 7.39
N GLU A 3 8.04 10.77 8.12
CA GLU A 3 7.76 9.32 8.23
C GLU A 3 6.47 9.04 8.98
N LEU A 4 6.23 9.73 10.11
CA LEU A 4 4.98 9.63 10.86
C LEU A 4 3.73 9.88 10.00
N LYS A 5 3.77 10.83 9.06
CA LYS A 5 2.63 11.09 8.15
C LYS A 5 2.46 9.98 7.11
N LYS A 6 3.55 9.40 6.60
CA LYS A 6 3.49 8.26 5.69
C LYS A 6 2.90 7.03 6.39
N ASP A 7 3.31 6.77 7.63
CA ASP A 7 2.78 5.66 8.43
C ASP A 7 1.29 5.80 8.72
N LEU A 8 0.81 7.00 9.10
CA LEU A 8 -0.62 7.24 9.31
C LEU A 8 -1.47 6.97 8.04
N ILE A 9 -0.95 7.38 6.87
CA ILE A 9 -1.60 7.08 5.59
C ILE A 9 -1.65 5.57 5.38
N LEU A 10 -0.56 4.87 5.70
CA LEU A 10 -0.44 3.43 5.45
C LEU A 10 -1.33 2.61 6.39
N GLU A 11 -1.41 2.98 7.67
CA GLU A 11 -2.33 2.35 8.64
C GLU A 11 -3.79 2.54 8.24
N SER A 12 -4.16 3.77 7.84
CA SER A 12 -5.49 4.07 7.31
C SER A 12 -5.78 3.27 6.04
N ALA A 13 -4.82 3.16 5.12
CA ALA A 13 -4.95 2.41 3.89
C ALA A 13 -5.18 0.92 4.17
N ILE A 14 -4.39 0.30 5.06
CA ILE A 14 -4.56 -1.11 5.46
C ILE A 14 -5.98 -1.35 5.96
N LYS A 15 -6.47 -0.50 6.87
CA LYS A 15 -7.84 -0.59 7.41
C LYS A 15 -8.89 -0.47 6.31
N ASN A 16 -8.80 0.54 5.45
CA ASN A 16 -9.80 0.80 4.43
C ASN A 16 -9.81 -0.28 3.33
N PHE A 17 -8.63 -0.74 2.88
CA PHE A 17 -8.52 -1.83 1.91
C PHE A 17 -8.97 -3.17 2.49
N ALA A 18 -8.74 -3.44 3.78
CA ALA A 18 -9.23 -4.67 4.42
C ALA A 18 -10.77 -4.73 4.47
N ILE A 19 -11.44 -3.59 4.60
CA ILE A 19 -12.91 -3.52 4.68
C ILE A 19 -13.54 -3.47 3.29
N ASN A 20 -13.02 -2.63 2.40
CA ASN A 20 -13.67 -2.30 1.13
C ASN A 20 -12.97 -2.89 -0.09
N GLY A 21 -11.87 -3.63 0.09
CA GLY A 21 -11.05 -4.12 -1.02
C GLY A 21 -10.51 -2.96 -1.87
N TYR A 22 -10.34 -3.21 -3.17
CA TYR A 22 -9.86 -2.18 -4.10
C TYR A 22 -10.86 -1.03 -4.33
N GLU A 23 -12.07 -1.05 -3.78
CA GLU A 23 -13.02 0.06 -3.94
C GLU A 23 -12.69 1.24 -3.01
N ALA A 24 -11.97 1.01 -1.90
CA ALA A 24 -11.58 2.06 -0.94
C ALA A 24 -10.98 3.28 -1.64
N SER A 25 -11.58 4.47 -1.50
CA SER A 25 -11.10 5.65 -2.21
C SER A 25 -9.89 6.30 -1.53
N MET A 26 -9.05 6.97 -2.32
CA MET A 26 -7.95 7.78 -1.80
C MET A 26 -8.43 8.91 -0.88
N ASP A 27 -9.67 9.36 -1.06
CA ASP A 27 -10.27 10.44 -0.28
C ASP A 27 -10.70 9.96 1.09
N GLU A 28 -11.34 8.80 1.18
CA GLU A 28 -11.67 8.14 2.44
C GLU A 28 -10.41 7.82 3.26
N ILE A 29 -9.35 7.34 2.59
CA ILE A 29 -8.07 7.04 3.25
C ILE A 29 -7.42 8.31 3.80
N ALA A 30 -7.38 9.39 3.02
CA ALA A 30 -6.84 10.68 3.47
C ALA A 30 -7.62 11.23 4.67
N TYR A 31 -8.94 11.11 4.62
CA TYR A 31 -9.84 11.53 5.70
C TYR A 31 -9.58 10.75 6.99
N ASP A 32 -9.55 9.41 6.94
CA ASP A 32 -9.32 8.55 8.11
C ASP A 32 -7.89 8.73 8.68
N ALA A 33 -6.89 8.97 7.82
CA ALA A 33 -5.51 9.29 8.23
C ALA A 33 -5.34 10.71 8.80
N LYS A 34 -6.37 11.55 8.74
CA LYS A 34 -6.33 12.97 9.14
C LYS A 34 -5.21 13.74 8.43
N VAL A 35 -5.10 13.54 7.11
CA VAL A 35 -4.18 14.26 6.23
C VAL A 35 -4.92 14.92 5.08
N SER A 36 -4.30 15.90 4.43
CA SER A 36 -4.86 16.46 3.20
C SER A 36 -4.68 15.48 2.04
N LYS A 37 -5.62 15.50 1.08
CA LYS A 37 -5.53 14.74 -0.17
C LYS A 37 -4.20 15.00 -0.90
N GLY A 38 -3.79 16.27 -0.98
CA GLY A 38 -2.50 16.65 -1.58
C GLY A 38 -1.28 16.05 -0.87
N LEU A 39 -1.32 15.93 0.46
CA LEU A 39 -0.25 15.28 1.21
C LEU A 39 -0.22 13.76 0.96
N LEU A 40 -1.39 13.12 0.84
CA LEU A 40 -1.46 11.71 0.45
C LEU A 40 -0.82 11.50 -0.93
N PHE A 41 -1.20 12.29 -1.94
CA PHE A 41 -0.63 12.22 -3.30
C PHE A 41 0.84 12.66 -3.38
N PHE A 42 1.34 13.39 -2.40
CA PHE A 42 2.76 13.66 -2.26
C PHE A 42 3.54 12.36 -2.00
N TYR A 43 3.05 11.50 -1.10
CA TYR A 43 3.67 10.21 -0.76
C TYR A 43 3.32 9.08 -1.72
N TYR A 44 2.06 9.00 -2.14
CA TYR A 44 1.51 7.91 -2.95
C TYR A 44 0.91 8.46 -4.23
N LYS A 45 1.66 8.35 -5.34
CA LYS A 45 1.26 8.90 -6.64
C LYS A 45 0.01 8.25 -7.23
N SER A 46 -0.28 7.02 -6.83
CA SER A 46 -1.44 6.27 -7.30
C SER A 46 -1.97 5.35 -6.19
N LYS A 47 -3.21 4.88 -6.36
CA LYS A 47 -3.88 3.95 -5.44
C LYS A 47 -3.20 2.58 -5.44
N GLU A 48 -2.71 2.17 -6.61
CA GLU A 48 -1.94 0.95 -6.85
C GLU A 48 -0.68 0.93 -5.99
N ASN A 49 0.09 2.03 -5.95
CA ASN A 49 1.28 2.09 -5.12
C ASN A 49 0.95 2.00 -3.62
N LEU A 50 -0.17 2.59 -3.21
CA LEU A 50 -0.60 2.57 -1.81
C LEU A 50 -1.06 1.18 -1.37
N ILE A 51 -1.83 0.47 -2.20
CA ILE A 51 -2.29 -0.88 -1.85
C ILE A 51 -1.14 -1.89 -1.82
N ILE A 52 -0.12 -1.75 -2.68
CA ILE A 52 1.08 -2.59 -2.63
C ILE A 52 1.81 -2.42 -1.29
N ASP A 53 2.13 -1.18 -0.92
CA ASP A 53 2.86 -0.90 0.33
C ASP A 53 2.02 -1.35 1.54
N ALA A 54 0.69 -1.14 1.51
CA ALA A 54 -0.22 -1.57 2.56
C ALA A 54 -0.23 -3.10 2.70
N ALA A 55 -0.28 -3.82 1.57
CA ALA A 55 -0.21 -5.28 1.55
C ALA A 55 1.12 -5.78 2.12
N ILE A 56 2.26 -5.24 1.66
CA ILE A 56 3.59 -5.62 2.15
C ILE A 56 3.71 -5.38 3.67
N LYS A 57 3.25 -4.23 4.18
CA LYS A 57 3.29 -3.91 5.61
C LYS A 57 2.37 -4.81 6.46
N SER A 58 1.34 -5.40 5.85
CA SER A 58 0.41 -6.30 6.53
C SER A 58 0.92 -7.75 6.60
N VAL A 59 1.96 -8.09 5.84
CA VAL A 59 2.55 -9.44 5.84
C VAL A 59 3.45 -9.63 7.06
N PRO A 60 3.33 -10.76 7.79
CA PRO A 60 4.25 -11.12 8.87
C PRO A 60 5.73 -11.14 8.42
N LEU A 61 6.64 -10.71 9.30
CA LEU A 61 8.07 -10.58 8.98
C LEU A 61 8.73 -11.91 8.58
N ASP A 62 8.31 -13.02 9.18
CA ASP A 62 8.78 -14.36 8.84
C ASP A 62 8.43 -14.76 7.41
N VAL A 63 7.24 -14.38 6.93
CA VAL A 63 6.81 -14.57 5.54
C VAL A 63 7.62 -13.69 4.59
N LEU A 64 7.86 -12.41 4.95
CA LEU A 64 8.69 -11.51 4.14
C LEU A 64 10.13 -12.04 3.99
N ASN A 65 10.75 -12.46 5.10
CA ASN A 65 12.09 -13.05 5.08
C ASN A 65 12.15 -14.32 4.23
N TYR A 66 11.09 -15.15 4.26
CA TYR A 66 10.99 -16.31 3.39
C TYR A 66 10.93 -15.93 1.90
N ILE A 67 10.21 -14.85 1.54
CA ILE A 67 10.13 -14.37 0.15
C ILE A 67 11.46 -13.75 -0.31
N GLU A 68 12.15 -13.00 0.56
CA GLU A 68 13.46 -12.39 0.25
C GLU A 68 14.56 -13.44 0.06
N THR A 69 14.65 -14.42 0.96
CA THR A 69 15.62 -15.52 0.85
C THR A 69 15.42 -16.38 -0.41
N LYS A 70 14.21 -16.38 -0.97
CA LYS A 70 13.86 -17.05 -2.23
C LYS A 70 13.95 -16.15 -3.47
N ASN A 71 14.46 -14.91 -3.39
CA ASN A 71 14.47 -13.93 -4.49
C ASN A 71 13.09 -13.70 -5.16
N THR A 72 11.99 -13.93 -4.42
CA THR A 72 10.63 -13.98 -4.99
C THR A 72 9.95 -12.61 -5.00
N VAL A 73 10.54 -11.56 -4.40
CA VAL A 73 10.03 -10.17 -4.45
C VAL A 73 9.93 -9.65 -5.89
N ILE A 74 10.80 -10.13 -6.78
CA ILE A 74 10.71 -9.87 -8.22
C ILE A 74 9.38 -10.40 -8.78
N SER A 75 8.88 -11.55 -8.31
CA SER A 75 7.68 -12.18 -8.85
C SER A 75 6.40 -11.39 -8.58
N ILE A 76 6.19 -10.80 -7.39
CA ILE A 76 4.96 -10.03 -7.10
C ILE A 76 4.91 -8.75 -7.96
N ARG A 77 6.06 -8.09 -8.13
CA ARG A 77 6.20 -6.97 -9.08
C ARG A 77 5.94 -7.44 -10.53
N TYR A 78 6.45 -8.59 -10.93
CA TYR A 78 6.25 -9.18 -12.26
C TYR A 78 4.80 -9.61 -12.54
N TYR A 79 4.12 -10.19 -11.57
CA TYR A 79 2.70 -10.56 -11.69
C TYR A 79 1.83 -9.31 -11.81
N MET A 80 2.19 -8.20 -11.15
CA MET A 80 1.48 -6.93 -11.30
C MET A 80 1.77 -6.19 -12.61
N THR A 81 2.97 -6.33 -13.20
CA THR A 81 3.23 -5.80 -14.55
C THR A 81 2.46 -6.56 -15.63
N TRP A 82 2.35 -7.89 -15.50
CA TRP A 82 1.60 -8.73 -16.47
C TRP A 82 0.08 -8.51 -16.44
N VAL A 83 -0.47 -7.99 -15.35
CA VAL A 83 -1.91 -7.71 -15.22
C VAL A 83 -2.30 -6.35 -15.83
N GLN A 84 -1.35 -5.47 -16.12
CA GLN A 84 -1.60 -4.17 -16.79
C GLN A 84 -1.59 -4.26 -18.32
N ASP A 85 -1.19 -5.41 -18.88
CA ASP A 85 -1.11 -5.66 -20.33
C ASP A 85 -2.33 -6.46 -20.87
N PHE A 86 -3.43 -6.52 -20.12
CA PHE A 86 -4.73 -7.10 -20.52
C PHE A 86 -5.88 -6.10 -20.38
#